data_AF-A0A5A7NE77-F1
#
_entry.id   AF-A0A5A7NE77-F1
#
_cell.length_a   1.000
_cell.length_b   1.000
_cell.length_c   1.000
_cell.angle_alpha   90.00
_cell.angle_beta   90.00
_cell.angle_gamma   90.00
#
_symmetry.space_group_name_H-M   'P 1'
#
loop_
_entity.id
_entity.type
_entity.pdbx_description
1 polymer ?
#
loop_
_entity_poly.entity_id
_entity_poly.type
_entity_poly.pdbx_seq_one_letter_code
_entity_poly.pdbx_strand_id
1 'polypeptide(L)'
;MGGKVHVYKRGRSRYWQCSTYIAGKNRRVSTKQESLAQAKDFAEDWYLDLRGKNNRGELKAEKTFKQAAEQFLREYEVITEGQRHAGYVEGHERRLKLHLIPFFGDNGLSEITPGLVQEYRISRLNPDNKPIGKPFKQAVRQFEKEYGFRSNHRTESEAEFRLEAVKKNIVPFFGDTIASTVTSKAIEKYREYRLSQIDQEPAIAAKMVDRELGALGEMLRWMKQRSRSPSKSTMHHEIVTLRQVIKTAIRHGWLEHLPDFSPPYRKAEKISHRAWFSHDEYRTLYEASRVRTQRYKGTARAWPCEQLHDYILFMRIRACAPMRPIRLSFATWRSSRTKEPAKRSF
;
A
#
# COMPACT_ATOMS: atom_id res chain seq x y z
N MET A 1 -40.61 -2.43 -20.56
CA MET A 1 -39.68 -1.27 -20.43
C MET A 1 -39.25 -0.61 -21.76
N GLY A 2 -40.19 -0.27 -22.67
CA GLY A 2 -40.04 0.75 -23.74
C GLY A 2 -38.71 0.92 -24.49
N GLY A 3 -37.97 -0.15 -24.80
CA GLY A 3 -36.69 -0.08 -25.55
C GLY A 3 -35.50 0.54 -24.81
N LYS A 4 -35.61 0.85 -23.50
CA LYS A 4 -34.56 1.55 -22.73
C LYS A 4 -33.46 0.63 -22.21
N VAL A 5 -33.75 -0.66 -22.08
CA VAL A 5 -32.77 -1.73 -21.82
C VAL A 5 -32.82 -2.70 -22.99
N HIS A 6 -31.65 -3.06 -23.50
CA HIS A 6 -31.48 -4.01 -24.58
C HIS A 6 -30.90 -5.31 -24.04
N VAL A 7 -31.60 -6.42 -24.21
CA VAL A 7 -31.18 -7.75 -23.77
C VAL A 7 -30.80 -8.57 -25.01
N TYR A 8 -29.59 -9.11 -25.04
CA TYR A 8 -29.03 -9.81 -26.18
C TYR A 8 -28.16 -10.99 -25.76
N LYS A 9 -27.99 -11.97 -26.64
CA LYS A 9 -27.12 -13.13 -26.42
C LYS A 9 -25.97 -13.11 -27.42
N ARG A 10 -24.75 -13.37 -26.96
CA ARG A 10 -23.58 -13.52 -27.84
C ARG A 10 -23.42 -14.98 -28.22
N GLY A 11 -23.07 -15.28 -29.48
CA GLY A 11 -22.94 -16.66 -29.95
C GLY A 11 -21.94 -17.54 -29.19
N ARG A 12 -20.95 -16.94 -28.49
CA ARG A 12 -19.96 -17.65 -27.67
C ARG A 12 -20.28 -17.72 -26.17
N SER A 13 -21.42 -17.17 -25.72
CA SER A 13 -21.79 -17.10 -24.30
C SER A 13 -23.12 -17.81 -24.04
N ARG A 14 -23.14 -18.69 -23.03
CA ARG A 14 -24.38 -19.33 -22.55
C ARG A 14 -25.33 -18.34 -21.89
N TYR A 15 -24.77 -17.29 -21.26
CA TYR A 15 -25.52 -16.28 -20.54
C TYR A 15 -25.99 -15.12 -21.43
N TRP A 16 -27.20 -14.64 -21.13
CA TRP A 16 -27.74 -13.39 -21.68
C TRP A 16 -26.97 -12.17 -21.15
N GLN A 17 -26.97 -11.09 -21.92
CA GLN A 17 -26.38 -9.81 -21.57
C GLN A 17 -27.42 -8.72 -21.68
N CYS A 18 -27.27 -7.68 -20.88
CA CYS A 18 -28.09 -6.49 -20.96
C CYS A 18 -27.20 -5.24 -21.15
N SER A 19 -27.72 -4.27 -21.89
CA SER A 19 -27.08 -2.96 -22.08
C SER A 19 -28.10 -1.83 -22.06
N THR A 20 -27.68 -0.68 -21.57
CA THR A 20 -28.50 0.55 -21.55
C THR A 20 -27.61 1.77 -21.74
N TYR A 21 -28.17 2.82 -22.33
CA TYR A 21 -27.51 4.10 -22.49
C TYR A 21 -28.05 5.09 -21.46
N ILE A 22 -27.22 5.45 -20.49
CA ILE A 22 -27.56 6.38 -19.40
C ILE A 22 -26.38 7.32 -19.18
N ALA A 23 -26.60 8.61 -18.91
CA ALA A 23 -25.55 9.59 -18.66
C ALA A 23 -24.41 9.58 -19.71
N GLY A 24 -24.77 9.56 -21.00
CA GLY A 24 -23.81 9.63 -22.10
C GLY A 24 -22.89 8.41 -22.26
N LYS A 25 -23.15 7.30 -21.55
CA LYS A 25 -22.32 6.09 -21.61
C LYS A 25 -23.18 4.83 -21.76
N ASN A 26 -22.76 3.97 -22.67
CA ASN A 26 -23.32 2.62 -22.79
C ASN A 26 -22.79 1.74 -21.65
N ARG A 27 -23.68 1.30 -20.76
CA ARG A 27 -23.37 0.37 -19.66
C ARG A 27 -23.84 -1.02 -20.07
N ARG A 28 -23.02 -2.05 -19.81
CA ARG A 28 -23.30 -3.44 -20.16
C ARG A 28 -22.94 -4.38 -19.01
N VAL A 29 -23.78 -5.38 -18.76
CA VAL A 29 -23.56 -6.43 -17.74
C VAL A 29 -24.02 -7.79 -18.30
N SER A 30 -23.37 -8.86 -17.88
CA SER A 30 -23.86 -10.23 -18.11
C SER A 30 -24.89 -10.57 -17.05
N THR A 31 -26.09 -11.02 -17.43
CA THR A 31 -27.15 -11.36 -16.48
C THR A 31 -26.82 -12.63 -15.69
N LYS A 32 -25.87 -13.45 -16.19
CA LYS A 32 -25.54 -14.79 -15.67
C LYS A 32 -26.75 -15.75 -15.68
N GLN A 33 -27.79 -15.42 -16.43
CA GLN A 33 -28.96 -16.26 -16.62
C GLN A 33 -28.96 -16.88 -18.01
N GLU A 34 -29.41 -18.13 -18.13
CA GLU A 34 -29.55 -18.85 -19.41
C GLU A 34 -30.97 -18.68 -20.01
N SER A 35 -31.97 -18.50 -19.15
CA SER A 35 -33.35 -18.23 -19.54
C SER A 35 -33.55 -16.76 -19.92
N LEU A 36 -34.25 -16.53 -21.03
CA LEU A 36 -34.61 -15.18 -21.48
C LEU A 36 -35.53 -14.45 -20.48
N ALA A 37 -36.44 -15.17 -19.83
CA ALA A 37 -37.38 -14.57 -18.87
C ALA A 37 -36.62 -14.01 -17.65
N GLN A 38 -35.82 -14.85 -16.99
CA GLN A 38 -34.98 -14.43 -15.86
C GLN A 38 -33.96 -13.35 -16.24
N ALA A 39 -33.47 -13.37 -17.49
CA ALA A 39 -32.59 -12.32 -17.99
C ALA A 39 -33.31 -10.98 -18.17
N LYS A 40 -34.59 -10.96 -18.52
CA LYS A 40 -35.41 -9.74 -18.60
C LYS A 40 -35.67 -9.17 -17.21
N ASP A 41 -36.05 -10.01 -16.25
CA ASP A 41 -36.30 -9.59 -14.86
C ASP A 41 -35.03 -8.97 -14.26
N PHE A 42 -33.89 -9.66 -14.38
CA PHE A 42 -32.59 -9.12 -13.95
C PHE A 42 -32.25 -7.79 -14.65
N ALA A 43 -32.51 -7.69 -15.96
CA ALA A 43 -32.20 -6.47 -16.71
C ALA A 43 -33.09 -5.30 -16.30
N GLU A 44 -34.33 -5.56 -15.88
CA GLU A 44 -35.27 -4.57 -15.36
C GLU A 44 -34.82 -4.04 -13.98
N ASP A 45 -34.52 -4.92 -13.04
CA ASP A 45 -33.98 -4.55 -11.72
C ASP A 45 -32.69 -3.76 -11.85
N TRP A 46 -31.77 -4.25 -12.69
CA TRP A 46 -30.50 -3.59 -12.96
C TRP A 46 -30.67 -2.19 -13.57
N TYR A 47 -31.66 -2.01 -14.46
CA TYR A 47 -31.96 -0.71 -15.06
C TYR A 47 -32.57 0.26 -14.05
N LEU A 48 -33.48 -0.21 -13.19
CA LEU A 48 -34.08 0.60 -12.13
C LEU A 48 -33.02 1.07 -11.12
N ASP A 49 -32.12 0.16 -10.72
CA ASP A 49 -30.97 0.49 -9.88
C ASP A 49 -30.07 1.55 -10.53
N LEU A 50 -29.73 1.38 -11.81
CA LEU A 50 -28.94 2.35 -12.56
C LEU A 50 -29.64 3.70 -12.64
N ARG A 51 -30.95 3.73 -12.87
CA ARG A 51 -31.72 4.98 -12.90
C ARG A 51 -31.73 5.65 -11.54
N GLY A 52 -31.87 4.88 -10.46
CA GLY A 52 -31.75 5.37 -9.09
C GLY A 52 -30.38 6.01 -8.83
N LYS A 53 -29.29 5.32 -9.22
CA LYS A 53 -27.92 5.83 -9.13
C LYS A 53 -27.73 7.10 -9.98
N ASN A 54 -28.32 7.15 -11.17
CA ASN A 54 -28.27 8.32 -12.04
C ASN A 54 -28.97 9.53 -11.41
N ASN A 55 -30.17 9.33 -10.87
CA ASN A 55 -30.96 10.39 -10.25
C ASN A 55 -30.27 10.95 -9.00
N ARG A 56 -29.50 10.12 -8.27
CA ARG A 56 -28.66 10.56 -7.15
C ARG A 56 -27.31 11.16 -7.58
N GLY A 57 -27.03 11.25 -8.88
CA GLY A 57 -25.75 11.76 -9.40
C GLY A 57 -24.55 10.82 -9.21
N GLU A 58 -24.77 9.56 -8.82
CA GLU A 58 -23.71 8.57 -8.59
C GLU A 58 -23.14 8.01 -9.91
N LEU A 59 -23.90 8.08 -11.00
CA LEU A 59 -23.46 7.64 -12.32
C LEU A 59 -22.66 8.72 -13.05
N LYS A 60 -21.40 8.85 -12.66
CA LYS A 60 -20.47 9.78 -13.30
C LYS A 60 -19.89 9.19 -14.58
N ALA A 61 -19.82 10.02 -15.62
CA ALA A 61 -19.19 9.67 -16.90
C ALA A 61 -17.67 9.81 -16.85
N GLU A 62 -17.17 10.64 -15.93
CA GLU A 62 -15.74 10.86 -15.71
C GLU A 62 -15.03 9.63 -15.10
N LYS A 63 -13.71 9.62 -15.23
CA LYS A 63 -12.85 8.61 -14.61
C LYS A 63 -12.76 8.88 -13.12
N THR A 64 -12.67 7.82 -12.33
CA THR A 64 -12.46 7.93 -10.89
C THR A 64 -10.97 8.03 -10.55
N PHE A 65 -10.66 8.51 -9.35
CA PHE A 65 -9.29 8.52 -8.86
C PHE A 65 -8.66 7.12 -8.88
N LYS A 66 -9.42 6.08 -8.52
CA LYS A 66 -8.93 4.70 -8.51
C LYS A 66 -8.46 4.28 -9.90
N GLN A 67 -9.23 4.60 -10.94
CA GLN A 67 -8.86 4.29 -12.33
C GLN A 67 -7.61 5.05 -12.77
N ALA A 68 -7.45 6.31 -12.33
CA ALA A 68 -6.24 7.08 -12.57
C ALA A 68 -5.03 6.54 -11.82
N ALA A 69 -5.20 6.07 -10.59
CA ALA A 69 -4.14 5.46 -9.79
C ALA A 69 -3.67 4.14 -10.40
N GLU A 70 -4.58 3.31 -10.90
CA GLU A 70 -4.26 2.07 -11.63
C GLU A 70 -3.49 2.35 -12.91
N GLN A 71 -3.93 3.33 -13.71
CA GLN A 71 -3.21 3.74 -14.92
C GLN A 71 -1.82 4.29 -14.60
N PHE A 72 -1.71 5.12 -13.54
CA PHE A 72 -0.42 5.60 -13.04
C PHE A 72 0.51 4.45 -12.67
N LEU A 73 0.05 3.46 -11.89
CA LEU A 73 0.89 2.33 -11.50
C LEU A 73 1.37 1.51 -12.71
N ARG A 74 0.48 1.28 -13.68
CA ARG A 74 0.81 0.57 -14.92
C ARG A 74 1.89 1.28 -15.73
N GLU A 75 1.78 2.59 -15.92
CA GLU A 75 2.80 3.39 -16.62
C GLU A 75 4.09 3.51 -15.82
N TYR A 76 3.96 3.71 -14.51
CA TYR A 76 5.08 4.01 -13.65
C TYR A 76 6.02 2.82 -13.55
N GLU A 77 5.49 1.59 -13.49
CA GLU A 77 6.29 0.36 -13.54
C GLU A 77 7.12 0.28 -14.82
N VAL A 78 6.49 0.44 -15.99
CA VAL A 78 7.15 0.34 -17.30
C VAL A 78 8.18 1.46 -17.52
N ILE A 79 7.86 2.70 -17.15
CA ILE A 79 8.75 3.86 -17.35
C ILE A 79 9.97 3.79 -16.40
N THR A 80 9.84 3.12 -15.25
CA THR A 80 10.93 3.08 -14.25
C THR A 80 11.85 1.87 -14.37
N GLU A 81 11.64 0.97 -15.34
CA GLU A 81 12.55 -0.13 -15.66
C GLU A 81 13.98 0.39 -15.91
N GLY A 82 14.83 0.27 -14.88
CA GLY A 82 16.25 0.61 -14.91
C GLY A 82 16.62 2.04 -14.48
N GLN A 83 15.71 3.02 -14.46
CA GLN A 83 16.07 4.42 -14.17
C GLN A 83 15.82 4.89 -12.73
N ARG A 84 15.02 4.17 -11.93
CA ARG A 84 14.75 4.54 -10.51
C ARG A 84 14.94 3.36 -9.56
N HIS A 85 15.27 3.66 -8.30
CA HIS A 85 15.43 2.66 -7.25
C HIS A 85 14.09 1.97 -6.94
N ALA A 86 14.05 0.63 -6.94
CA ALA A 86 12.84 -0.18 -6.76
C ALA A 86 11.98 0.24 -5.55
N GLY A 87 12.62 0.56 -4.41
CA GLY A 87 11.92 1.03 -3.21
C GLY A 87 11.15 2.35 -3.37
N TYR A 88 11.46 3.15 -4.40
CA TYR A 88 10.71 4.38 -4.70
C TYR A 88 9.33 4.07 -5.31
N VAL A 89 9.24 3.05 -6.17
CA VAL A 89 7.99 2.56 -6.78
C VAL A 89 7.09 1.98 -5.71
N GLU A 90 7.63 1.08 -4.88
CA GLU A 90 6.92 0.47 -3.74
C GLU A 90 6.37 1.54 -2.78
N GLY A 91 7.09 2.63 -2.58
CA GLY A 91 6.67 3.74 -1.74
C GLY A 91 5.40 4.44 -2.25
N HIS A 92 5.28 4.66 -3.56
CA HIS A 92 4.09 5.30 -4.16
C HIS A 92 2.90 4.33 -4.13
N GLU A 93 3.11 3.09 -4.53
CA GLU A 93 2.08 2.06 -4.49
C GLU A 93 1.53 1.87 -3.07
N ARG A 94 2.41 1.81 -2.06
CA ARG A 94 2.01 1.70 -0.67
C ARG A 94 1.16 2.90 -0.22
N ARG A 95 1.55 4.13 -0.55
CA ARG A 95 0.78 5.35 -0.20
C ARG A 95 -0.58 5.38 -0.90
N LEU A 96 -0.64 4.98 -2.16
CA LEU A 96 -1.88 4.88 -2.92
C LEU A 96 -2.83 3.89 -2.26
N LYS A 97 -2.39 2.65 -2.06
CA LYS A 97 -3.23 1.58 -1.52
C LYS A 97 -3.62 1.80 -0.07
N LEU A 98 -2.72 2.31 0.78
CA LEU A 98 -3.00 2.48 2.20
C LEU A 98 -3.81 3.72 2.52
N HIS A 99 -3.76 4.78 1.71
CA HIS A 99 -4.27 6.08 2.15
C HIS A 99 -5.06 6.83 1.09
N LEU A 100 -4.54 6.94 -0.14
CA LEU A 100 -5.18 7.77 -1.17
C LEU A 100 -6.38 7.07 -1.82
N ILE A 101 -6.25 5.80 -2.24
CA ILE A 101 -7.35 5.04 -2.84
C ILE A 101 -8.52 4.86 -1.86
N PRO A 102 -8.31 4.53 -0.57
CA PRO A 102 -9.42 4.39 0.37
C PRO A 102 -10.21 5.68 0.62
N PHE A 103 -9.61 6.86 0.37
CA PHE A 103 -10.26 8.15 0.60
C PHE A 103 -10.79 8.78 -0.69
N PHE A 104 -10.01 8.77 -1.77
CA PHE A 104 -10.34 9.43 -3.03
C PHE A 104 -10.86 8.46 -4.10
N GLY A 105 -10.73 7.15 -3.91
CA GLY A 105 -10.86 6.15 -4.98
C GLY A 105 -12.15 6.20 -5.77
N ASP A 106 -13.27 6.42 -5.08
CA ASP A 106 -14.61 6.48 -5.68
C ASP A 106 -14.97 7.87 -6.20
N ASN A 107 -14.18 8.88 -5.86
CA ASN A 107 -14.41 10.26 -6.29
C ASN A 107 -14.03 10.40 -7.76
N GLY A 108 -14.83 11.21 -8.46
CA GLY A 108 -14.50 11.68 -9.79
C GLY A 108 -13.25 12.54 -9.78
N LEU A 109 -12.49 12.56 -10.87
CA LEU A 109 -11.27 13.36 -10.93
C LEU A 109 -11.54 14.87 -10.75
N SER A 110 -12.67 15.37 -11.22
CA SER A 110 -13.07 16.77 -11.05
C SER A 110 -13.39 17.14 -9.59
N GLU A 111 -13.76 16.17 -8.77
CA GLU A 111 -14.13 16.37 -7.36
C GLU A 111 -12.93 16.49 -6.44
N ILE A 112 -11.73 16.18 -6.93
CA ILE A 112 -10.47 16.25 -6.17
C ILE A 112 -10.03 17.71 -6.09
N THR A 113 -10.79 18.47 -5.30
CA THR A 113 -10.57 19.89 -5.07
C THR A 113 -9.54 20.12 -3.96
N PRO A 114 -8.95 21.33 -3.87
CA PRO A 114 -8.11 21.70 -2.74
C PRO A 114 -8.80 21.53 -1.38
N GLY A 115 -10.11 21.76 -1.32
CA GLY A 115 -10.95 21.57 -0.13
C GLY A 115 -11.00 20.10 0.31
N LEU A 116 -11.27 19.19 -0.62
CA LEU A 116 -11.29 17.75 -0.33
C LEU A 116 -9.91 17.23 0.11
N VAL A 117 -8.83 17.80 -0.41
CA VAL A 117 -7.47 17.50 0.07
C VAL A 117 -7.23 18.00 1.49
N GLN A 118 -7.87 19.08 1.93
CA GLN A 118 -7.84 19.47 3.35
C GLN A 118 -8.61 18.49 4.22
N GLU A 119 -9.78 18.02 3.79
CA GLU A 119 -10.54 16.98 4.51
C GLU A 119 -9.71 15.70 4.66
N TYR A 120 -8.98 15.32 3.62
CA TYR A 120 -8.02 14.21 3.69
C TYR A 120 -6.92 14.45 4.75
N ARG A 121 -6.37 15.68 4.82
CA ARG A 121 -5.36 16.00 5.83
C ARG A 121 -5.92 15.93 7.25
N ILE A 122 -7.15 16.41 7.45
CA ILE A 122 -7.85 16.35 8.73
C ILE A 122 -8.12 14.89 9.11
N SER A 123 -8.65 14.09 8.18
CA SER A 123 -8.96 12.68 8.42
C SER A 123 -7.73 11.86 8.80
N ARG A 124 -6.56 12.17 8.24
CA ARG A 124 -5.27 11.53 8.54
C ARG A 124 -4.66 11.93 9.87
N LEU A 125 -4.95 13.14 10.36
CA LEU A 125 -4.48 13.60 11.66
C LEU A 125 -5.44 13.22 12.79
N ASN A 126 -6.72 12.98 12.47
CA ASN A 126 -7.73 12.61 13.45
C ASN A 126 -7.39 11.25 14.12
N PRO A 127 -7.21 11.20 15.46
CA PRO A 127 -6.98 9.95 16.17
C PRO A 127 -8.14 8.95 16.04
N ASP A 128 -9.38 9.40 15.91
CA ASP A 128 -10.58 8.54 15.88
C ASP A 128 -10.66 7.67 14.63
N ASN A 129 -10.00 8.08 13.55
CA ASN A 129 -9.95 7.32 12.31
C ASN A 129 -8.95 6.16 12.34
N LYS A 130 -8.15 6.06 13.41
CA LYS A 130 -7.08 5.06 13.51
C LYS A 130 -7.66 3.71 13.93
N PRO A 131 -7.44 2.64 13.15
CA PRO A 131 -8.06 1.34 13.42
C PRO A 131 -7.57 0.70 14.74
N ILE A 132 -6.36 1.02 15.21
CA ILE A 132 -5.80 0.39 16.42
C ILE A 132 -6.52 0.81 17.71
N GLY A 133 -7.18 1.98 17.70
CA GLY A 133 -7.95 2.50 18.84
C GLY A 133 -9.41 2.03 18.83
N LYS A 134 -9.85 1.31 17.81
CA LYS A 134 -11.22 0.83 17.67
C LYS A 134 -11.38 -0.60 18.22
N PRO A 135 -12.60 -1.00 18.61
CA PRO A 135 -12.91 -2.41 18.85
C PRO A 135 -12.55 -3.26 17.63
N PHE A 136 -12.03 -4.47 17.87
CA PHE A 136 -11.49 -5.33 16.82
C PHE A 136 -12.51 -5.58 15.70
N LYS A 137 -13.77 -5.87 16.06
CA LYS A 137 -14.88 -6.01 15.11
C LYS A 137 -15.06 -4.79 14.20
N GLN A 138 -14.96 -3.57 14.73
CA GLN A 138 -15.06 -2.34 13.93
C GLN A 138 -13.83 -2.15 13.04
N ALA A 139 -12.63 -2.47 13.55
CA ALA A 139 -11.40 -2.40 12.79
C ALA A 139 -11.39 -3.41 11.61
N VAL A 140 -11.98 -4.60 11.78
CA VAL A 140 -12.17 -5.58 10.70
C VAL A 140 -13.12 -5.05 9.62
N ARG A 141 -14.25 -4.46 10.00
CA ARG A 141 -15.18 -3.83 9.04
C ARG A 141 -14.50 -2.72 8.25
N GLN A 142 -13.68 -1.92 8.93
CA GLN A 142 -12.90 -0.87 8.27
C GLN A 142 -11.86 -1.47 7.31
N PHE A 143 -11.14 -2.52 7.71
CA PHE A 143 -10.18 -3.23 6.87
C PHE A 143 -10.84 -3.80 5.60
N GLU A 144 -12.00 -4.43 5.75
CA GLU A 144 -12.78 -4.98 4.64
C GLU A 144 -13.15 -3.89 3.63
N LYS A 145 -13.68 -2.76 4.11
CA LYS A 145 -14.10 -1.65 3.25
C LYS A 145 -12.94 -0.98 2.53
N GLU A 146 -11.83 -0.77 3.22
CA GLU A 146 -10.77 0.12 2.75
C GLU A 146 -9.61 -0.59 2.07
N TYR A 147 -9.39 -1.88 2.35
CA TYR A 147 -8.17 -2.57 1.91
C TYR A 147 -8.44 -3.98 1.41
N GLY A 148 -9.17 -4.80 2.17
CA GLY A 148 -9.41 -6.21 1.86
C GLY A 148 -8.14 -7.07 1.89
N PHE A 149 -8.27 -8.38 1.70
CA PHE A 149 -7.10 -9.25 1.55
C PHE A 149 -6.52 -9.13 0.15
N ARG A 150 -5.19 -9.04 0.05
CA ARG A 150 -4.53 -8.98 -1.26
C ARG A 150 -4.37 -10.36 -1.86
N SER A 151 -4.73 -10.46 -3.13
CA SER A 151 -4.18 -11.46 -4.02
C SER A 151 -2.89 -10.89 -4.65
N ASN A 152 -1.75 -11.46 -4.29
CA ASN A 152 -0.60 -11.45 -5.19
C ASN A 152 -0.71 -12.75 -6.01
N HIS A 153 -1.35 -12.69 -7.18
CA HIS A 153 -1.50 -13.81 -8.14
C HIS A 153 -2.42 -14.98 -7.69
N ARG A 154 -3.45 -14.70 -6.90
CA ARG A 154 -4.50 -15.65 -6.47
C ARG A 154 -5.91 -15.17 -6.88
N THR A 155 -6.83 -16.07 -7.14
CA THR A 155 -8.20 -15.70 -7.57
C THR A 155 -8.88 -14.81 -6.52
N GLU A 156 -9.77 -13.90 -6.92
CA GLU A 156 -10.58 -13.06 -6.01
C GLU A 156 -11.24 -13.90 -4.91
N SER A 157 -11.60 -15.14 -5.24
CA SER A 157 -12.16 -16.16 -4.35
C SER A 157 -11.28 -16.52 -3.14
N GLU A 158 -9.95 -16.48 -3.24
CA GLU A 158 -9.09 -16.78 -2.10
C GLU A 158 -9.05 -15.63 -1.08
N ALA A 159 -9.06 -14.38 -1.56
CA ALA A 159 -9.13 -13.22 -0.70
C ALA A 159 -10.47 -13.18 0.06
N GLU A 160 -11.57 -13.54 -0.61
CA GLU A 160 -12.89 -13.73 -0.01
C GLU A 160 -12.88 -14.84 1.04
N PHE A 161 -12.29 -16.00 0.73
CA PHE A 161 -12.19 -17.11 1.69
C PHE A 161 -11.42 -16.72 2.95
N ARG A 162 -10.31 -15.98 2.81
CA ARG A 162 -9.52 -15.49 3.95
C ARG A 162 -10.30 -14.49 4.79
N LEU A 163 -11.07 -13.61 4.14
CA LEU A 163 -11.95 -12.67 4.82
C LEU A 163 -13.04 -13.41 5.60
N GLU A 164 -13.64 -14.42 4.98
CA GLU A 164 -14.68 -15.23 5.60
C GLU A 164 -14.15 -16.02 6.80
N ALA A 165 -12.96 -16.61 6.69
CA ALA A 165 -12.29 -17.28 7.80
C ALA A 165 -12.08 -16.33 8.99
N VAL A 166 -11.64 -15.09 8.74
CA VAL A 166 -11.49 -14.08 9.80
C VAL A 166 -12.84 -13.75 10.43
N LYS A 167 -13.88 -13.49 9.64
CA LYS A 167 -15.22 -13.14 10.13
C LYS A 167 -15.84 -14.26 10.96
N LYS A 168 -15.71 -15.50 10.49
CA LYS A 168 -16.30 -16.67 11.13
C LYS A 168 -15.55 -17.10 12.38
N ASN A 169 -14.21 -17.00 12.36
CA ASN A 169 -13.38 -17.69 13.35
C ASN A 169 -12.62 -16.73 14.27
N ILE A 170 -12.18 -15.58 13.77
CA ILE A 170 -11.32 -14.65 14.52
C ILE A 170 -12.16 -13.56 15.19
N VAL A 171 -13.12 -12.98 14.47
CA VAL A 171 -13.99 -11.92 15.00
C VAL A 171 -14.79 -12.35 16.23
N PRO A 172 -15.34 -13.57 16.35
CA PRO A 172 -16.06 -13.98 17.55
C PRO A 172 -15.17 -14.08 18.79
N PHE A 173 -13.90 -14.46 18.61
CA PHE A 173 -12.96 -14.61 19.72
C PHE A 173 -12.45 -13.27 20.24
N PHE A 174 -12.07 -12.36 19.35
CA PHE A 174 -11.56 -11.05 19.74
C PHE A 174 -12.67 -10.02 19.97
N GLY A 175 -13.85 -10.19 19.36
CA GLY A 175 -15.05 -9.39 19.62
C GLY A 175 -14.81 -7.89 19.71
N ASP A 176 -15.08 -7.35 20.90
CA ASP A 176 -14.96 -5.94 21.25
C ASP A 176 -13.63 -5.58 21.93
N THR A 177 -12.68 -6.52 22.00
CA THR A 177 -11.32 -6.20 22.46
C THR A 177 -10.71 -5.12 21.56
N ILE A 178 -9.94 -4.21 22.16
CA ILE A 178 -9.29 -3.14 21.41
C ILE A 178 -8.21 -3.77 20.53
N ALA A 179 -8.11 -3.34 19.27
CA ALA A 179 -7.13 -3.91 18.34
C ALA A 179 -5.67 -3.76 18.83
N SER A 180 -5.36 -2.74 19.63
CA SER A 180 -4.05 -2.56 20.27
C SER A 180 -3.68 -3.64 21.30
N THR A 181 -4.67 -4.30 21.92
CA THR A 181 -4.47 -5.31 22.96
C THR A 181 -4.23 -6.73 22.40
N VAL A 182 -4.30 -6.91 21.08
CA VAL A 182 -3.96 -8.18 20.42
C VAL A 182 -2.44 -8.38 20.45
N THR A 183 -1.95 -8.89 21.57
CA THR A 183 -0.55 -9.23 21.81
C THR A 183 -0.25 -10.67 21.38
N SER A 184 1.03 -11.05 21.31
CA SER A 184 1.45 -12.43 21.01
C SER A 184 0.79 -13.46 21.93
N LYS A 185 0.59 -13.13 23.21
CA LYS A 185 -0.09 -13.99 24.18
C LYS A 185 -1.56 -14.24 23.82
N ALA A 186 -2.26 -13.22 23.31
CA ALA A 186 -3.65 -13.37 22.88
C ALA A 186 -3.77 -14.22 21.61
N ILE A 187 -2.78 -14.14 20.74
CA ILE A 187 -2.67 -14.97 19.52
C ILE A 187 -2.42 -16.44 19.88
N GLU A 188 -1.55 -16.71 20.86
CA GLU A 188 -1.31 -18.08 21.37
C GLU A 188 -2.57 -18.68 21.99
N LYS A 189 -3.27 -17.92 22.84
CA LYS A 189 -4.57 -18.34 23.40
C LYS A 189 -5.61 -18.67 22.33
N TYR A 190 -5.66 -17.86 21.26
CA TYR A 190 -6.53 -18.16 20.12
C TYR A 190 -6.15 -19.47 19.43
N ARG A 191 -4.85 -19.71 19.25
CA ARG A 191 -4.34 -20.94 18.63
C ARG A 191 -4.77 -22.18 19.41
N GLU A 192 -4.59 -22.17 20.73
CA GLU A 192 -5.01 -23.25 21.63
C GLU A 192 -6.53 -23.46 21.57
N TYR A 193 -7.32 -22.39 21.64
CA TYR A 193 -8.78 -22.43 21.55
C TYR A 193 -9.26 -23.01 20.21
N ARG A 194 -8.64 -22.66 19.08
CA ARG A 194 -9.06 -23.16 17.77
C ARG A 194 -8.64 -24.61 17.55
N LEU A 195 -7.48 -25.02 18.04
CA LEU A 195 -7.02 -26.41 17.95
C LEU A 195 -7.95 -27.37 18.73
N SER A 196 -8.53 -26.94 19.85
CA SER A 196 -9.49 -27.77 20.61
C SER A 196 -10.88 -27.89 19.98
N GLN A 197 -11.19 -27.07 18.98
CA GLN A 197 -12.50 -27.05 18.30
C GLN A 197 -12.50 -27.79 16.95
N ILE A 198 -11.32 -28.15 16.42
CA ILE A 198 -11.19 -28.79 15.11
C ILE A 198 -11.06 -30.30 15.30
N ASP A 199 -12.11 -31.03 14.91
CA ASP A 199 -12.12 -32.50 14.87
C ASP A 199 -11.47 -33.00 13.56
N GLN A 200 -10.16 -32.79 13.43
CA GLN A 200 -9.32 -33.25 12.33
C GLN A 200 -7.96 -33.68 12.86
N GLU A 201 -7.17 -34.35 12.02
CA GLU A 201 -5.79 -34.69 12.35
C GLU A 201 -5.00 -33.44 12.80
N PRO A 202 -4.17 -33.51 13.87
CA PRO A 202 -3.50 -32.35 14.45
C PRO A 202 -2.66 -31.57 13.44
N ALA A 203 -2.06 -32.26 12.46
CA ALA A 203 -1.28 -31.63 11.40
C ALA A 203 -2.14 -30.79 10.43
N ILE A 204 -3.36 -31.23 10.13
CA ILE A 204 -4.31 -30.50 9.26
C ILE A 204 -4.91 -29.33 10.02
N ALA A 205 -5.33 -29.55 11.28
CA ALA A 205 -5.84 -28.51 12.16
C ALA A 205 -4.82 -27.36 12.35
N ALA A 206 -3.55 -27.69 12.60
CA ALA A 206 -2.48 -26.70 12.71
C ALA A 206 -2.32 -25.85 11.44
N LYS A 207 -2.34 -26.47 10.26
CA LYS A 207 -2.26 -25.73 8.98
C LYS A 207 -3.45 -24.81 8.76
N MET A 208 -4.66 -25.21 9.16
CA MET A 208 -5.85 -24.35 9.08
C MET A 208 -5.72 -23.13 9.98
N VAL A 209 -5.34 -23.35 11.24
CA VAL A 209 -5.15 -22.26 12.22
C VAL A 209 -4.01 -21.34 11.80
N ASP A 210 -2.90 -21.86 11.27
CA ASP A 210 -1.78 -21.03 10.78
C ASP A 210 -2.20 -20.15 9.59
N ARG A 211 -3.11 -20.61 8.71
CA ARG A 211 -3.68 -19.78 7.64
C ARG A 211 -4.56 -18.65 8.20
N GLU A 212 -5.41 -18.96 9.18
CA GLU A 212 -6.24 -17.95 9.89
C GLU A 212 -5.35 -16.89 10.57
N LEU A 213 -4.31 -17.33 11.28
CA LEU A 213 -3.33 -16.47 11.94
C LEU A 213 -2.50 -15.65 10.94
N GLY A 214 -2.20 -16.20 9.77
CA GLY A 214 -1.57 -15.47 8.67
C GLY A 214 -2.42 -14.29 8.19
N ALA A 215 -3.74 -14.51 8.05
CA ALA A 215 -4.70 -13.45 7.72
C ALA A 215 -4.80 -12.40 8.85
N LEU A 216 -4.90 -12.82 10.11
CA LEU A 216 -4.87 -11.91 11.26
C LEU A 216 -3.57 -11.07 11.28
N GLY A 217 -2.42 -11.69 11.03
CA GLY A 217 -1.13 -11.01 10.99
C GLY A 217 -1.05 -9.93 9.91
N GLU A 218 -1.65 -10.17 8.74
CA GLU A 218 -1.76 -9.17 7.67
C GLU A 218 -2.63 -7.98 8.08
N MET A 219 -3.77 -8.26 8.70
CA MET A 219 -4.66 -7.22 9.23
C MET A 219 -3.97 -6.39 10.31
N LEU A 220 -3.33 -7.02 11.29
CA LEU A 220 -2.60 -6.29 12.35
C LEU A 220 -1.47 -5.43 11.79
N ARG A 221 -0.75 -5.90 10.76
CA ARG A 221 0.24 -5.09 10.03
C ARG A 221 -0.41 -3.87 9.39
N TRP A 222 -1.54 -4.04 8.71
CA TRP A 222 -2.29 -2.93 8.12
C TRP A 222 -2.76 -1.93 9.20
N MET A 223 -3.36 -2.43 10.30
CA MET A 223 -3.85 -1.58 11.40
C MET A 223 -2.72 -0.74 12.00
N LYS A 224 -1.56 -1.35 12.21
CA LYS A 224 -0.35 -0.67 12.70
C LYS A 224 0.14 0.39 11.72
N GLN A 225 0.15 0.10 10.42
CA GLN A 225 0.57 1.07 9.41
C GLN A 225 -0.38 2.26 9.32
N ARG A 226 -1.70 2.00 9.37
CA ARG A 226 -2.73 3.03 9.25
C ARG A 226 -2.90 3.88 10.50
N SER A 227 -2.51 3.36 11.67
CA SER A 227 -2.62 4.09 12.95
C SER A 227 -1.41 4.96 13.27
N ARG A 228 -0.32 4.88 12.49
CA ARG A 228 0.82 5.79 12.64
C ARG A 228 0.39 7.21 12.27
N SER A 229 0.46 8.12 13.24
CA SER A 229 0.32 9.56 12.95
C SER A 229 1.35 9.94 11.89
N PRO A 230 0.92 10.53 10.75
CA PRO A 230 1.85 10.82 9.67
C PRO A 230 2.78 11.96 10.09
N SER A 231 4.08 11.81 9.77
CA SER A 231 5.01 12.94 9.85
C SER A 231 4.67 13.96 8.77
N LYS A 232 5.18 15.20 8.90
CA LYS A 232 5.03 16.23 7.85
C LYS A 232 5.56 15.76 6.50
N SER A 233 6.73 15.09 6.49
CA SER A 233 7.33 14.52 5.28
C SER A 233 6.46 13.39 4.71
N THR A 234 5.85 12.57 5.56
CA THR A 234 4.91 11.51 5.15
C THR A 234 3.71 12.11 4.43
N MET A 235 3.04 13.10 5.03
CA MET A 235 1.92 13.81 4.40
C MET A 235 2.35 14.47 3.08
N HIS A 236 3.52 15.11 3.05
CA HIS A 236 4.04 15.72 1.84
C HIS A 236 4.20 14.70 0.71
N HIS A 237 4.80 13.53 0.98
CA HIS A 237 4.96 12.48 -0.02
C HIS A 237 3.63 11.91 -0.51
N GLU A 238 2.60 11.85 0.33
CA GLU A 238 1.26 11.45 -0.09
C GLU A 238 0.63 12.48 -1.03
N ILE A 239 0.77 13.78 -0.74
CA ILE A 239 0.31 14.85 -1.64
C ILE A 239 1.10 14.86 -2.96
N VAL A 240 2.41 14.57 -2.91
CA VAL A 240 3.23 14.40 -4.13
C VAL A 240 2.72 13.21 -4.95
N THR A 241 2.40 12.09 -4.30
CA THR A 241 1.85 10.90 -4.97
C THR A 241 0.48 11.20 -5.59
N LEU A 242 -0.41 11.88 -4.86
CA LEU A 242 -1.69 12.37 -5.36
C LEU A 242 -1.49 13.24 -6.62
N ARG A 243 -0.57 14.21 -6.55
CA ARG A 243 -0.25 15.10 -7.68
C ARG A 243 0.25 14.34 -8.90
N GLN A 244 1.05 13.29 -8.73
CA GLN A 244 1.52 12.46 -9.85
C GLN A 244 0.39 11.69 -10.53
N VAL A 245 -0.56 11.17 -9.76
CA VAL A 245 -1.76 10.52 -10.32
C VAL A 245 -2.60 11.53 -11.11
N ILE A 246 -2.84 12.72 -10.56
CA ILE A 246 -3.60 13.76 -11.27
C ILE A 246 -2.87 14.23 -12.54
N LYS A 247 -1.54 14.39 -12.49
CA LYS A 247 -0.74 14.66 -13.71
C LYS A 247 -0.88 13.56 -14.75
N THR A 248 -0.97 12.30 -14.33
CA THR A 248 -1.21 11.18 -15.25
C THR A 248 -2.59 11.32 -15.90
N ALA A 249 -3.62 11.64 -15.11
CA ALA A 249 -4.95 11.90 -15.66
C ALA A 249 -4.98 13.05 -16.67
N ILE A 250 -4.23 14.13 -16.42
CA ILE A 250 -4.08 15.26 -17.36
C ILE A 250 -3.41 14.82 -18.66
N ARG A 251 -2.35 13.99 -18.60
CA ARG A 251 -1.69 13.45 -19.81
C ARG A 251 -2.63 12.64 -20.70
N HIS A 252 -3.64 11.99 -20.11
CA HIS A 252 -4.68 11.25 -20.85
C HIS A 252 -5.88 12.11 -21.26
N GLY A 253 -5.88 13.41 -20.97
CA GLY A 253 -7.00 14.30 -21.25
C GLY A 253 -8.24 14.03 -20.40
N TRP A 254 -8.10 13.39 -19.23
CA TRP A 254 -9.23 13.13 -18.32
C TRP A 254 -9.52 14.31 -17.39
N LEU A 255 -8.57 15.22 -17.23
CA LEU A 255 -8.69 16.44 -16.46
C LEU A 255 -7.90 17.53 -17.18
N GLU A 256 -8.42 18.75 -17.21
CA GLU A 256 -7.81 19.85 -17.97
C GLU A 256 -6.66 20.54 -17.22
N HIS A 257 -6.85 20.79 -15.92
CA HIS A 257 -5.90 21.55 -15.10
C HIS A 257 -5.60 20.84 -13.79
N LEU A 258 -4.41 21.11 -13.25
CA LEU A 258 -3.98 20.59 -11.95
C LEU A 258 -4.41 21.55 -10.84
N PRO A 259 -5.25 21.12 -9.88
CA PRO A 259 -5.62 21.97 -8.74
C PRO A 259 -4.42 22.21 -7.80
N ASP A 260 -4.43 23.35 -7.10
CA ASP A 260 -3.39 23.64 -6.10
C ASP A 260 -3.64 22.87 -4.79
N PHE A 261 -2.78 21.91 -4.50
CA PHE A 261 -2.83 21.11 -3.27
C PHE A 261 -1.97 21.65 -2.12
N SER A 262 -1.52 22.90 -2.22
CA SER A 262 -0.74 23.58 -1.19
C SER A 262 -1.54 23.70 0.13
N PRO A 263 -0.87 23.65 1.29
CA PRO A 263 -1.55 23.92 2.56
C PRO A 263 -2.07 25.38 2.59
N PRO A 264 -3.28 25.64 3.11
CA PRO A 264 -3.83 26.99 3.24
C PRO A 264 -3.05 27.84 4.26
N TYR A 265 -2.43 27.20 5.26
CA TYR A 265 -1.65 27.88 6.29
C TYR A 265 -0.19 27.42 6.26
N ARG A 266 0.73 28.37 6.06
CA ARG A 266 2.17 28.14 6.21
C ARG A 266 2.50 28.13 7.70
N LYS A 267 2.65 26.95 8.29
CA LYS A 267 3.17 26.83 9.67
C LYS A 267 4.63 27.25 9.68
N ALA A 268 5.06 28.02 10.68
CA ALA A 268 6.48 28.36 10.88
C ALA A 268 7.33 27.08 10.86
N GLU A 269 8.20 26.98 9.85
CA GLU A 269 9.04 25.81 9.65
C GLU A 269 10.16 25.84 10.68
N LYS A 270 10.07 25.01 11.74
CA LYS A 270 11.28 24.60 12.45
C LYS A 270 12.07 23.72 11.49
N ILE A 271 13.08 24.29 10.86
CA ILE A 271 14.06 23.54 10.07
C ILE A 271 14.81 22.65 11.05
N SER A 272 14.47 21.36 11.05
CA SER A 272 15.24 20.35 11.78
C SER A 272 16.39 19.92 10.90
N HIS A 273 17.56 20.49 11.13
CA HIS A 273 18.79 19.90 10.60
C HIS A 273 19.12 18.66 11.42
N ARG A 274 19.50 17.57 10.74
CA ARG A 274 20.11 16.43 11.42
C ARG A 274 21.43 16.92 12.01
N ALA A 275 21.62 16.78 13.33
CA ALA A 275 22.87 17.14 13.97
C ALA A 275 24.03 16.38 13.30
N TRP A 276 25.13 17.10 13.07
CA TRP A 276 26.38 16.48 12.64
C TRP A 276 27.07 15.90 13.87
N PHE A 277 27.73 14.75 13.69
CA PHE A 277 28.58 14.19 14.74
C PHE A 277 29.70 15.19 15.06
N SER A 278 29.87 15.50 16.35
CA SER A 278 31.09 16.15 16.82
C SER A 278 32.28 15.19 16.71
N HIS A 279 33.51 15.72 16.80
CA HIS A 279 34.71 14.88 16.79
C HIS A 279 34.70 13.85 17.94
N ASP A 280 34.21 14.24 19.12
CA ASP A 280 34.17 13.38 20.30
C ASP A 280 33.05 12.34 20.23
N GLU A 281 31.89 12.70 19.66
CA GLU A 281 30.82 11.75 19.39
C GLU A 281 31.26 10.73 18.33
N TYR A 282 32.01 11.16 17.31
CA TYR A 282 32.62 10.24 16.35
C TYR A 282 33.62 9.30 17.03
N ARG A 283 34.49 9.82 17.90
CA ARG A 283 35.47 8.99 18.63
C ARG A 283 34.75 7.94 19.47
N THR A 284 33.71 8.35 20.20
CA THR A 284 32.85 7.47 20.98
C THR A 284 32.22 6.39 20.11
N LEU A 285 31.66 6.76 18.95
CA LEU A 285 31.09 5.81 17.99
C LEU A 285 32.13 4.83 17.46
N TYR A 286 33.32 5.32 17.12
CA TYR A 286 34.42 4.51 16.60
C TYR A 286 34.92 3.50 17.64
N GLU A 287 35.15 3.93 18.87
CA GLU A 287 35.55 3.07 19.98
C GLU A 287 34.45 2.04 20.31
N ALA A 288 33.18 2.45 20.36
CA ALA A 288 32.07 1.54 20.55
C ALA A 288 31.98 0.48 19.45
N SER A 289 32.23 0.85 18.19
CA SER A 289 32.27 -0.10 17.08
C SER A 289 33.45 -1.08 17.18
N ARG A 290 34.62 -0.62 17.68
CA ARG A 290 35.80 -1.47 17.92
C ARG A 290 35.59 -2.46 19.07
N VAL A 291 34.97 -2.02 20.17
CA VAL A 291 34.61 -2.94 21.27
C VAL A 291 33.59 -3.97 20.77
N ARG A 292 32.66 -3.56 19.91
CA ARG A 292 31.67 -4.47 19.31
C ARG A 292 32.32 -5.55 18.43
N THR A 293 33.34 -5.22 17.63
CA THR A 293 34.06 -6.23 16.83
C THR A 293 34.77 -7.25 17.72
N GLN A 294 35.45 -6.78 18.78
CA GLN A 294 36.11 -7.65 19.75
C GLN A 294 35.12 -8.56 20.49
N ARG A 295 33.96 -8.02 20.91
CA ARG A 295 32.92 -8.76 21.63
C ARG A 295 32.31 -9.92 20.83
N TYR A 296 32.17 -9.75 19.51
CA TYR A 296 31.56 -10.76 18.64
C TYR A 296 32.58 -11.60 17.87
N LYS A 297 33.87 -11.47 18.19
CA LYS A 297 34.96 -12.24 17.55
C LYS A 297 34.72 -13.74 17.73
N GLY A 298 34.83 -14.50 16.64
CA GLY A 298 34.58 -15.95 16.65
C GLY A 298 33.09 -16.36 16.57
N THR A 299 32.15 -15.41 16.53
CA THR A 299 30.73 -15.69 16.29
C THR A 299 30.33 -15.42 14.84
N ALA A 300 29.17 -15.91 14.40
CA ALA A 300 28.60 -15.59 13.08
C ALA A 300 28.38 -14.08 12.84
N ARG A 301 28.43 -13.25 13.89
CA ARG A 301 28.30 -11.79 13.83
C ARG A 301 29.63 -11.05 13.73
N ALA A 302 30.77 -11.75 13.76
CA ALA A 302 32.10 -11.14 13.64
C ALA A 302 32.23 -10.33 12.35
N TRP A 303 32.00 -10.98 11.21
CA TRP A 303 32.16 -10.37 9.89
C TRP A 303 31.28 -9.12 9.67
N PRO A 304 29.95 -9.13 9.95
CA PRO A 304 29.14 -7.91 9.85
C PRO A 304 29.59 -6.75 10.75
N CYS A 305 30.11 -7.06 11.95
CA CYS A 305 30.60 -6.03 12.87
C CYS A 305 31.90 -5.40 12.37
N GLU A 306 32.81 -6.21 11.83
CA GLU A 306 34.08 -5.74 11.23
C GLU A 306 33.80 -4.85 10.02
N GLN A 307 32.91 -5.27 9.12
CA GLN A 307 32.52 -4.46 7.96
C GLN A 307 31.92 -3.10 8.37
N LEU A 308 31.11 -3.05 9.43
CA LEU A 308 30.56 -1.78 9.93
C LEU A 308 31.64 -0.87 10.53
N HIS A 309 32.62 -1.43 11.25
CA HIS A 309 33.73 -0.67 11.81
C HIS A 309 34.57 -0.01 10.71
N ASP A 310 34.96 -0.79 9.69
CA ASP A 310 35.71 -0.30 8.55
C ASP A 310 34.90 0.75 7.78
N TYR A 311 33.60 0.53 7.62
CA TYR A 311 32.70 1.48 6.99
C TYR A 311 32.68 2.85 7.70
N ILE A 312 32.59 2.86 9.03
CA ILE A 312 32.62 4.10 9.83
C ILE A 312 33.94 4.85 9.63
N LEU A 313 35.06 4.12 9.52
CA LEU A 313 36.38 4.69 9.24
C LEU A 313 36.44 5.29 7.82
N PHE A 314 36.03 4.52 6.81
CA PHE A 314 36.04 4.95 5.40
C PHE A 314 35.15 6.16 5.14
N MET A 315 33.97 6.22 5.78
CA MET A 315 33.03 7.33 5.63
C MET A 315 33.59 8.66 6.13
N ARG A 316 34.39 8.65 7.21
CA ARG A 316 35.07 9.86 7.70
C ARG A 316 36.12 10.37 6.73
N ILE A 317 36.91 9.47 6.13
CA ILE A 317 38.02 9.85 5.25
C ILE A 317 37.53 10.48 3.95
N ARG A 318 36.40 10.01 3.42
CA ARG A 318 35.97 10.33 2.04
C ARG A 318 34.80 11.30 1.90
N ALA A 319 34.17 11.71 3.02
CA ALA A 319 32.96 12.55 3.03
C ALA A 319 31.90 12.11 1.99
N CYS A 320 31.79 10.80 1.73
CA CYS A 320 30.88 10.26 0.73
C CYS A 320 29.48 10.07 1.33
N ALA A 321 28.42 10.28 0.55
CA ALA A 321 27.06 9.98 0.99
C ALA A 321 26.90 8.48 1.29
N PRO A 322 26.20 8.07 2.37
CA PRO A 322 26.15 6.69 2.86
C PRO A 322 25.48 5.68 1.90
N MET A 323 24.84 6.14 0.82
CA MET A 323 24.24 5.26 -0.20
C MET A 323 25.21 4.90 -1.35
N ARG A 324 26.32 5.62 -1.53
CA ARG A 324 27.34 5.32 -2.56
C ARG A 324 28.31 4.17 -2.25
N PRO A 325 28.74 3.90 -1.01
CA PRO A 325 29.74 2.86 -0.73
C PRO A 325 29.27 1.41 -0.94
N ILE A 326 27.96 1.14 -0.96
CA ILE A 326 27.43 -0.21 -1.27
C ILE A 326 27.73 -0.62 -2.72
N ARG A 327 27.96 0.33 -3.64
CA ARG A 327 28.40 0.08 -5.02
C ARG A 327 29.93 0.03 -5.20
N LEU A 328 30.70 0.21 -4.13
CA LEU A 328 32.17 0.21 -4.19
C LEU A 328 32.77 -1.20 -4.05
N SER A 329 31.99 -2.22 -3.72
CA SER A 329 32.31 -3.59 -4.12
C SER A 329 32.21 -3.65 -5.66
N PHE A 330 33.31 -3.96 -6.33
CA PHE A 330 33.51 -4.03 -7.80
C PHE A 330 34.03 -2.79 -8.56
N ALA A 331 34.33 -1.66 -7.90
CA ALA A 331 35.20 -0.65 -8.51
C ALA A 331 36.68 -1.08 -8.36
N THR A 332 37.07 -2.05 -9.20
CA THR A 332 38.43 -2.34 -9.66
C THR A 332 39.59 -1.86 -8.76
N TRP A 333 40.09 -2.78 -7.95
CA TRP A 333 41.48 -2.80 -7.50
C TRP A 333 42.40 -3.06 -8.70
N ARG A 334 42.40 -2.15 -9.69
CA ARG A 334 43.16 -2.29 -10.94
C ARG A 334 43.70 -0.96 -11.49
N SER A 335 43.72 0.12 -10.70
CA SER A 335 44.29 1.41 -11.14
C SER A 335 45.46 1.95 -10.29
N SER A 336 46.01 1.16 -9.37
CA SER A 336 47.15 1.60 -8.52
C SER A 336 48.44 0.79 -8.71
N ARG A 337 48.60 0.09 -9.84
CA ARG A 337 49.85 -0.60 -10.20
C ARG A 337 50.19 -0.47 -11.68
N THR A 338 50.53 0.74 -12.12
CA THR A 338 51.46 1.02 -13.23
C THR A 338 51.76 2.52 -13.26
N LYS A 339 52.70 2.95 -12.42
CA LYS A 339 53.56 4.08 -12.76
C LYS A 339 54.98 3.56 -12.64
N GLU A 340 55.57 3.25 -13.78
CA GLU A 340 57.02 3.10 -13.90
C GLU A 340 57.70 4.34 -13.31
N PRO A 341 58.79 4.18 -12.54
CA PRO A 341 59.56 5.32 -12.09
C PRO A 341 60.28 5.93 -13.29
N ALA A 342 59.95 7.19 -13.58
CA ALA A 342 60.73 8.01 -14.51
C ALA A 342 62.18 8.09 -14.01
N LYS A 343 63.10 7.48 -14.77
CA LYS A 343 64.53 7.66 -14.58
C LYS A 343 64.86 9.13 -14.82
N ARG A 344 65.34 9.81 -13.78
CA ARG A 344 66.15 11.03 -13.91
C ARG A 344 67.61 10.62 -13.73
N SER A 345 68.41 10.85 -14.76
CA SER A 345 69.87 10.90 -14.71
C SER A 345 70.28 11.89 -15.80
N PHE A 346 71.28 12.72 -15.45
CA PHE A 346 71.73 13.92 -16.14
C PHE A 346 72.04 13.76 -17.63
#